data_AF-A0A7G8PQT6-F1
#
_entry.id   AF-A0A7G8PQT6-F1
#
_cell.length_a   1.000
_cell.length_b   1.000
_cell.length_c   1.000
_cell.angle_alpha   90.00
_cell.angle_beta   90.00
_cell.angle_gamma   90.00
#
_symmetry.space_group_name_H-M   'P 1'
#
loop_
_entity.id
_entity.type
_entity.pdbx_description
1 polymer ?
#
loop_
_entity_poly.entity_id
_entity_poly.type
_entity_poly.pdbx_seq_one_letter_code
_entity_poly.pdbx_strand_id
1 'polypeptide(L)'
;MSEIKTILLCQYPMPLNRIASWTNMYNYYLRNSLHNFDFIVCPEDDEKAEGVTYSYIKPTNFPEAIKNRLDKKNRFAHYFKALDAVLEPNQKYIIHIIDHSGLIAPLNTHLETHYDRKDFYIQYYFQGFDVLYKDERAESFLGGIDEMFFLTQMSYQLYKSYYYELTMRAGVMHNTTDSKLFHTIPSEEKTSLKDALGIKAKLVFLWCSQDRPKKGLHIILDVWKRVYSGNAAEMQLLIVGTNTEVDLDGVTVVGRVPNATLPQYYQVSDFYLFSTLCKEGFGIVLAEALKCGCYCIASDQGGVKEVLANGDYGKLIENPNFIDEWVRVIKESMHEYVANNYQNPFYRPEFEKLYDLDDWCAKMNHKIAEAKKNMV
;
A
#
# COMPACT_ATOMS: atom_id res chain seq x y z
N MET A 1 19.02 8.36 -31.71
CA MET A 1 18.09 7.32 -31.25
C MET A 1 16.75 8.00 -31.02
N SER A 2 15.63 7.39 -31.39
CA SER A 2 14.31 7.93 -31.04
C SER A 2 14.18 8.00 -29.52
N GLU A 3 13.59 9.09 -29.02
CA GLU A 3 13.32 9.28 -27.60
C GLU A 3 12.38 8.18 -27.09
N ILE A 4 12.70 7.49 -26.00
CA ILE A 4 11.81 6.46 -25.44
C ILE A 4 10.69 7.13 -24.66
N LYS A 5 9.44 6.95 -25.12
CA LYS A 5 8.24 7.48 -24.47
C LYS A 5 7.74 6.54 -23.37
N THR A 6 6.92 7.03 -22.45
CA THR A 6 6.49 6.33 -21.24
C THR A 6 4.97 6.42 -21.07
N ILE A 7 4.35 5.30 -20.75
CA ILE A 7 2.90 5.16 -20.64
C ILE A 7 2.57 4.60 -19.26
N LEU A 8 1.69 5.29 -18.52
CA LEU A 8 0.98 4.69 -17.39
C LEU A 8 -0.31 4.06 -17.89
N LEU A 9 -0.43 2.73 -17.80
CA LEU A 9 -1.63 1.98 -18.18
C LEU A 9 -2.37 1.49 -16.93
N CYS A 10 -3.54 2.06 -16.65
CA CYS A 10 -4.29 1.82 -15.42
C CYS A 10 -5.75 1.44 -15.68
N GLN A 11 -6.28 0.49 -14.91
CA GLN A 11 -7.70 0.09 -14.99
C GLN A 11 -8.66 1.05 -14.29
N TYR A 12 -8.12 2.03 -13.54
CA TYR A 12 -8.87 3.05 -12.82
C TYR A 12 -8.50 4.43 -13.38
N PRO A 13 -9.42 5.41 -13.33
CA PRO A 13 -9.06 6.78 -13.67
C PRO A 13 -7.91 7.30 -12.83
N MET A 14 -7.09 8.17 -13.40
CA MET A 14 -5.91 8.73 -12.76
C MET A 14 -5.79 10.25 -13.07
N PRO A 15 -5.70 11.14 -12.06
CA PRO A 15 -5.79 10.87 -10.63
C PRO A 15 -7.14 10.27 -10.21
N LEU A 16 -7.15 9.43 -9.18
CA LEU A 16 -8.35 8.75 -8.70
C LEU A 16 -8.91 9.44 -7.46
N ASN A 17 -10.16 9.88 -7.48
CA ASN A 17 -10.80 10.49 -6.30
C ASN A 17 -11.08 9.50 -5.15
N ARG A 18 -10.92 8.20 -5.38
CA ARG A 18 -11.06 7.15 -4.38
C ARG A 18 -9.76 6.84 -3.65
N ILE A 19 -9.88 6.78 -2.33
CA ILE A 19 -8.80 6.47 -1.40
C ILE A 19 -8.45 4.97 -1.43
N ALA A 20 -7.17 4.69 -1.66
CA ALA A 20 -6.48 3.41 -1.42
C ALA A 20 -4.97 3.68 -1.28
N SER A 21 -4.21 2.66 -0.83
CA SER A 21 -2.77 2.81 -0.54
C SER A 21 -1.97 3.37 -1.73
N TRP A 22 -1.96 2.66 -2.87
CA TRP A 22 -1.17 3.09 -4.02
C TRP A 22 -1.80 4.26 -4.77
N THR A 23 -3.13 4.40 -4.75
CA THR A 23 -3.80 5.50 -5.44
C THR A 23 -3.44 6.83 -4.80
N ASN A 24 -3.29 6.90 -3.47
CA ASN A 24 -2.77 8.10 -2.80
C ASN A 24 -1.37 8.49 -3.30
N MET A 25 -0.49 7.49 -3.50
CA MET A 25 0.89 7.71 -3.95
C MET A 25 0.93 8.25 -5.38
N TYR A 26 0.18 7.62 -6.29
CA TYR A 26 0.11 8.09 -7.67
C TYR A 26 -0.67 9.40 -7.80
N ASN A 27 -1.71 9.64 -6.99
CA ASN A 27 -2.37 10.93 -6.95
C ASN A 27 -1.41 12.03 -6.55
N TYR A 28 -0.58 11.82 -5.52
CA TYR A 28 0.44 12.78 -5.14
C TYR A 28 1.44 13.01 -6.28
N TYR A 29 1.95 11.93 -6.87
CA TYR A 29 2.91 11.97 -7.97
C TYR A 29 2.38 12.72 -9.22
N LEU A 30 1.11 12.52 -9.55
CA LEU A 30 0.43 13.13 -10.68
C LEU A 30 0.02 14.58 -10.40
N ARG A 31 -0.63 14.86 -9.25
CA ARG A 31 -1.16 16.19 -8.91
C ARG A 31 -0.07 17.23 -8.65
N ASN A 32 1.14 16.78 -8.29
CA ASN A 32 2.28 17.67 -8.07
C ASN A 32 3.23 17.75 -9.29
N SER A 33 2.83 17.20 -10.45
CA SER A 33 3.63 17.21 -11.68
C SER A 33 5.05 16.67 -11.48
N LEU A 34 5.20 15.66 -10.61
CA LEU A 34 6.47 15.02 -10.28
C LEU A 34 6.80 13.85 -11.21
N HIS A 35 5.89 13.49 -12.11
CA HIS A 35 6.01 12.30 -12.95
C HIS A 35 6.74 12.51 -14.27
N ASN A 36 7.32 11.42 -14.76
CA ASN A 36 7.97 11.37 -16.07
C ASN A 36 7.13 10.66 -17.14
N PHE A 37 5.81 10.53 -16.97
CA PHE A 37 4.91 9.93 -17.95
C PHE A 37 4.57 10.87 -19.12
N ASP A 38 4.73 10.37 -20.35
CA ASP A 38 4.31 11.07 -21.58
C ASP A 38 2.82 10.85 -21.86
N PHE A 39 2.32 9.65 -21.52
CA PHE A 39 0.93 9.28 -21.69
C PHE A 39 0.33 8.60 -20.45
N ILE A 40 -0.98 8.82 -20.24
CA ILE A 40 -1.80 8.04 -19.33
C ILE A 40 -2.94 7.40 -20.11
N VAL A 41 -3.03 6.08 -20.03
CA VAL A 41 -4.12 5.28 -20.63
C VAL A 41 -4.98 4.71 -19.50
N CYS A 42 -6.15 5.30 -19.29
CA CYS A 42 -7.05 4.94 -18.19
C CYS A 42 -8.53 5.25 -18.53
N PRO A 43 -9.52 4.80 -17.75
CA PRO A 43 -10.88 5.32 -17.86
C PRO A 43 -10.94 6.85 -17.62
N GLU A 44 -11.94 7.50 -18.20
CA GLU A 44 -12.15 8.96 -18.08
C GLU A 44 -12.72 9.35 -16.71
N ASP A 45 -12.31 10.51 -16.20
CA ASP A 45 -12.77 11.16 -14.96
C ASP A 45 -12.61 12.69 -15.11
N ASP A 46 -13.15 13.45 -14.17
CA ASP A 46 -13.22 14.91 -14.23
C ASP A 46 -11.84 15.58 -14.02
N GLU A 47 -10.97 14.94 -13.25
CA GLU A 47 -9.64 15.45 -12.90
C GLU A 47 -8.56 14.93 -13.86
N LYS A 48 -7.60 15.80 -14.22
CA LYS A 48 -6.47 15.48 -15.10
C LYS A 48 -5.17 16.02 -14.53
N ALA A 49 -4.10 15.23 -14.66
CA ALA A 49 -2.75 15.67 -14.36
C ALA A 49 -2.23 16.60 -15.47
N GLU A 50 -1.38 17.56 -15.10
CA GLU A 50 -0.72 18.46 -16.05
C GLU A 50 0.49 17.79 -16.72
N GLY A 51 0.90 18.28 -17.89
CA GLY A 51 2.13 17.81 -18.53
C GLY A 51 2.09 16.39 -19.11
N VAL A 52 0.91 15.79 -19.26
CA VAL A 52 0.73 14.42 -19.78
C VAL A 52 -0.44 14.32 -20.74
N THR A 53 -0.30 13.47 -21.77
CA THR A 53 -1.37 13.24 -22.76
C THR A 53 -2.23 12.06 -22.35
N TYR A 54 -3.54 12.25 -22.31
CA TYR A 54 -4.50 11.20 -21.95
C TYR A 54 -5.06 10.46 -23.16
N SER A 55 -5.25 9.15 -23.01
CA SER A 55 -6.09 8.34 -23.89
C SER A 55 -7.06 7.49 -23.06
N TYR A 56 -8.35 7.56 -23.39
CA TYR A 56 -9.39 7.03 -22.51
C TYR A 56 -9.89 5.64 -22.90
N ILE A 57 -9.88 4.76 -21.90
CA ILE A 57 -10.49 3.44 -21.95
C ILE A 57 -12.00 3.61 -21.85
N LYS A 58 -12.70 3.46 -22.97
CA LYS A 58 -14.16 3.64 -23.00
C LYS A 58 -14.87 2.47 -22.32
N PRO A 59 -15.91 2.73 -21.51
CA PRO A 59 -16.71 1.66 -20.92
C PRO A 59 -17.42 0.88 -22.03
N THR A 60 -17.46 -0.44 -21.88
CA THR A 60 -18.28 -1.31 -22.72
C THR A 60 -19.73 -1.26 -22.25
N ASN A 61 -20.70 -1.08 -23.16
CA ASN A 61 -22.12 -1.09 -22.80
C ASN A 61 -22.52 -2.43 -22.16
N PHE A 62 -23.55 -2.47 -21.31
CA PHE A 62 -23.92 -3.66 -20.52
C PHE A 62 -23.99 -4.99 -21.31
N PRO A 63 -24.60 -5.05 -22.51
CA PRO A 63 -24.61 -6.27 -23.32
C PRO A 63 -23.21 -6.67 -23.83
N GLU A 64 -22.40 -5.68 -24.17
CA GLU A 64 -21.02 -5.85 -24.65
C GLU A 64 -20.07 -6.26 -23.51
N ALA A 65 -20.29 -5.74 -22.29
CA ALA A 65 -19.55 -6.15 -21.10
C ALA A 65 -19.78 -7.64 -20.77
N ILE A 66 -21.02 -8.14 -20.91
CA ILE A 66 -21.35 -9.56 -20.73
C ILE A 66 -20.70 -10.40 -21.83
N LYS A 67 -20.79 -9.97 -23.11
CA LYS A 67 -20.15 -10.65 -24.24
C LYS A 67 -18.63 -10.72 -24.08
N ASN A 68 -17.98 -9.62 -23.73
CA ASN A 68 -16.53 -9.51 -23.52
C ASN A 68 -16.06 -10.28 -22.28
N ARG A 69 -16.94 -10.52 -21.30
CA ARG A 69 -16.63 -11.40 -20.16
C ARG A 69 -16.63 -12.88 -20.53
N LEU A 70 -17.43 -13.27 -21.52
CA LEU A 70 -17.51 -14.63 -22.06
C LEU A 70 -16.46 -14.90 -23.14
N ASP A 71 -16.14 -13.87 -23.94
CA ASP A 71 -15.09 -13.92 -24.96
C ASP A 71 -13.75 -13.45 -24.40
N LYS A 72 -12.94 -14.42 -23.94
CA LYS A 72 -11.60 -14.14 -23.41
C LYS A 72 -10.67 -13.42 -24.39
N LYS A 73 -10.89 -13.53 -25.71
CA LYS A 73 -10.03 -12.88 -26.72
C LYS A 73 -10.31 -11.38 -26.83
N ASN A 74 -11.58 -10.98 -26.72
CA ASN A 74 -12.01 -9.59 -26.89
C ASN A 74 -12.19 -8.81 -25.60
N ARG A 75 -11.97 -9.45 -24.44
CA ARG A 75 -12.14 -8.84 -23.11
C ARG A 75 -11.45 -7.48 -22.96
N PHE A 76 -10.26 -7.31 -23.53
CA PHE A 76 -9.43 -6.11 -23.39
C PHE A 76 -9.37 -5.24 -24.64
N ALA A 77 -10.21 -5.48 -25.65
CA ALA A 77 -10.16 -4.73 -26.91
C ALA A 77 -10.29 -3.20 -26.73
N HIS A 78 -11.09 -2.76 -25.75
CA HIS A 78 -11.25 -1.34 -25.41
C HIS A 78 -10.03 -0.74 -24.71
N TYR A 79 -9.23 -1.54 -23.99
CA TYR A 79 -7.93 -1.11 -23.47
C TYR A 79 -6.97 -0.89 -24.64
N PHE A 80 -6.88 -1.86 -25.55
CA PHE A 80 -5.95 -1.79 -26.67
C PHE A 80 -6.30 -0.70 -27.66
N LYS A 81 -7.59 -0.46 -27.92
CA LYS A 81 -8.02 0.70 -28.71
C LYS A 81 -7.55 2.04 -28.13
N ALA A 82 -7.58 2.19 -26.80
CA ALA A 82 -7.09 3.39 -26.14
C ALA A 82 -5.55 3.46 -26.17
N LEU A 83 -4.88 2.32 -25.98
CA LEU A 83 -3.42 2.23 -26.09
C LEU A 83 -2.94 2.58 -27.51
N ASP A 84 -3.54 1.98 -28.55
CA ASP A 84 -3.20 2.20 -29.95
C ASP A 84 -3.36 3.67 -30.38
N ALA A 85 -4.20 4.45 -29.71
CA ALA A 85 -4.36 5.87 -29.99
C ALA A 85 -3.12 6.72 -29.63
N VAL A 86 -2.17 6.18 -28.86
CA VAL A 86 -0.91 6.86 -28.48
C VAL A 86 0.34 6.14 -28.99
N LEU A 87 0.19 4.97 -29.62
CA LEU A 87 1.30 4.19 -30.18
C LEU A 87 1.62 4.63 -31.61
N GLU A 88 2.91 4.77 -31.89
CA GLU A 88 3.45 5.08 -33.21
C GLU A 88 4.35 3.93 -33.69
N PRO A 89 4.32 3.55 -34.98
CA PRO A 89 5.21 2.53 -35.52
C PRO A 89 6.70 2.90 -35.36
N ASN A 90 7.55 1.94 -34.97
CA ASN A 90 9.00 2.10 -34.73
C ASN A 90 9.37 3.07 -33.58
N GLN A 91 8.40 3.45 -32.76
CA GLN A 91 8.63 4.22 -31.54
C GLN A 91 8.76 3.25 -30.35
N LYS A 92 9.78 3.48 -29.53
CA LYS A 92 10.03 2.71 -28.31
C LYS A 92 9.22 3.25 -27.13
N TYR A 93 8.63 2.35 -26.34
CA TYR A 93 7.81 2.69 -25.17
C TYR A 93 8.20 1.90 -23.91
N ILE A 94 8.18 2.57 -22.76
CA ILE A 94 8.02 1.91 -21.46
C ILE A 94 6.52 1.90 -21.14
N ILE A 95 5.94 0.72 -20.91
CA ILE A 95 4.56 0.60 -20.43
C ILE A 95 4.59 0.21 -18.96
N HIS A 96 4.20 1.14 -18.10
CA HIS A 96 4.11 0.96 -16.66
C HIS A 96 2.68 0.60 -16.25
N ILE A 97 2.52 -0.54 -15.60
CA ILE A 97 1.22 -1.10 -15.19
C ILE A 97 1.20 -1.24 -13.66
N ILE A 98 0.10 -0.79 -13.04
CA ILE A 98 -0.13 -0.94 -11.60
C ILE A 98 -1.23 -1.96 -11.38
N ASP A 99 -0.90 -3.07 -10.71
CA ASP A 99 -1.79 -4.23 -10.62
C ASP A 99 -2.38 -4.62 -12.00
N HIS A 100 -3.44 -5.43 -12.06
CA HIS A 100 -4.05 -5.90 -13.31
C HIS A 100 -3.30 -7.01 -14.04
N SER A 101 -2.85 -8.03 -13.31
CA SER A 101 -2.19 -9.21 -13.85
C SER A 101 -2.92 -9.91 -15.01
N GLY A 102 -4.25 -9.86 -15.05
CA GLY A 102 -5.06 -10.41 -16.14
C GLY A 102 -4.86 -9.72 -17.50
N LEU A 103 -4.28 -8.52 -17.54
CA LEU A 103 -4.00 -7.75 -18.76
C LEU A 103 -2.69 -8.16 -19.43
N ILE A 104 -1.73 -8.71 -18.69
CA ILE A 104 -0.35 -8.90 -19.18
C ILE A 104 -0.27 -9.83 -20.38
N ALA A 105 -0.84 -11.04 -20.29
CA ALA A 105 -0.81 -11.97 -21.41
C ALA A 105 -1.55 -11.41 -22.65
N PRO A 106 -2.79 -10.90 -22.54
CA PRO A 106 -3.47 -10.22 -23.66
C PRO A 106 -2.70 -9.03 -24.24
N LEU A 107 -2.02 -8.24 -23.42
CA LEU A 107 -1.21 -7.10 -23.88
C LEU A 107 -0.05 -7.57 -24.74
N ASN A 108 0.69 -8.58 -24.29
CA ASN A 108 1.80 -9.14 -25.07
C ASN A 108 1.30 -9.69 -26.41
N THR A 109 0.19 -10.45 -26.42
CA THR A 109 -0.42 -10.92 -27.67
C THR A 109 -0.79 -9.78 -28.62
N HIS A 110 -1.37 -8.68 -28.10
CA HIS A 110 -1.70 -7.51 -28.91
C HIS A 110 -0.47 -6.84 -29.51
N LEU A 111 0.55 -6.61 -28.68
CA LEU A 111 1.80 -5.99 -29.11
C LEU A 111 2.53 -6.82 -30.17
N GLU A 112 2.62 -8.14 -30.00
CA GLU A 112 3.23 -9.06 -30.98
C GLU A 112 2.45 -9.15 -32.29
N THR A 113 1.13 -8.96 -32.24
CA THR A 113 0.27 -9.06 -33.43
C THR A 113 0.34 -7.78 -34.27
N HIS A 114 0.47 -6.62 -33.64
CA HIS A 114 0.29 -5.32 -34.29
C HIS A 114 1.56 -4.47 -34.37
N TYR A 115 2.58 -4.79 -33.57
CA TYR A 115 3.82 -4.03 -33.45
C TYR A 115 5.03 -4.96 -33.31
N ASP A 116 6.24 -4.38 -33.20
CA ASP A 116 7.42 -5.14 -32.80
C ASP A 116 7.52 -5.16 -31.28
N ARG A 117 7.33 -6.33 -30.65
CA ARG A 117 7.36 -6.47 -29.17
C ARG A 117 8.64 -5.93 -28.54
N LYS A 118 9.77 -5.92 -29.26
CA LYS A 118 11.05 -5.38 -28.76
C LYS A 118 11.04 -3.86 -28.57
N ASP A 119 10.08 -3.17 -29.17
CA ASP A 119 9.87 -1.72 -29.01
C ASP A 119 9.04 -1.39 -27.77
N PHE A 120 8.79 -2.37 -26.90
CA PHE A 120 8.07 -2.19 -25.64
C PHE A 120 8.86 -2.78 -24.47
N TYR A 121 8.88 -2.07 -23.35
CA TYR A 121 9.41 -2.56 -22.08
C TYR A 121 8.31 -2.47 -21.03
N ILE A 122 7.87 -3.62 -20.51
CA ILE A 122 6.74 -3.72 -19.59
C ILE A 122 7.24 -3.70 -18.14
N GLN A 123 6.96 -2.60 -17.43
CA GLN A 123 7.12 -2.49 -15.99
C GLN A 123 5.81 -2.85 -15.28
N TYR A 124 5.88 -3.78 -14.33
CA TYR A 124 4.72 -4.19 -13.54
C TYR A 124 4.93 -3.89 -12.06
N TYR A 125 4.15 -2.97 -11.50
CA TYR A 125 4.17 -2.66 -10.07
C TYR A 125 3.09 -3.45 -9.34
N PHE A 126 3.52 -4.44 -8.58
CA PHE A 126 2.64 -5.33 -7.83
C PHE A 126 2.34 -4.77 -6.44
N GLN A 127 1.05 -4.57 -6.12
CA GLN A 127 0.60 -4.00 -4.83
C GLN A 127 0.05 -5.06 -3.85
N GLY A 128 0.11 -6.33 -4.21
CA GLY A 128 -0.26 -7.46 -3.34
C GLY A 128 0.94 -8.06 -2.60
N PHE A 129 0.72 -9.21 -1.97
CA PHE A 129 1.79 -10.02 -1.38
C PHE A 129 2.08 -11.29 -2.21
N ASP A 130 1.05 -11.99 -2.67
CA ASP A 130 1.16 -13.27 -3.39
C ASP A 130 0.05 -13.47 -4.45
N VAL A 131 0.24 -12.95 -5.66
CA VAL A 131 -0.54 -13.38 -6.83
C VAL A 131 0.24 -14.48 -7.53
N LEU A 132 0.20 -15.66 -6.93
CA LEU A 132 0.89 -16.85 -7.43
C LEU A 132 -0.04 -17.64 -8.34
N TYR A 133 0.23 -17.59 -9.65
CA TYR A 133 -0.39 -18.48 -10.63
C TYR A 133 0.23 -19.87 -10.59
N LYS A 134 -0.58 -20.89 -10.87
CA LYS A 134 -0.13 -22.26 -11.17
C LYS A 134 -0.05 -22.44 -12.69
N ASP A 135 0.87 -23.30 -13.12
CA ASP A 135 0.96 -23.83 -14.49
C ASP A 135 1.21 -22.73 -15.58
N GLU A 136 0.78 -22.96 -16.82
CA GLU A 136 0.99 -22.10 -18.01
C GLU A 136 0.57 -20.62 -17.83
N ARG A 137 -0.33 -20.34 -16.88
CA ARG A 137 -0.72 -18.97 -16.52
C ARG A 137 0.41 -18.18 -15.86
N ALA A 138 1.34 -18.86 -15.18
CA ALA A 138 2.52 -18.23 -14.62
C ALA A 138 3.50 -17.84 -15.73
N GLU A 139 3.76 -18.74 -16.68
CA GLU A 139 4.69 -18.48 -17.79
C GLU A 139 4.23 -17.28 -18.63
N SER A 140 2.97 -17.27 -19.06
CA SER A 140 2.40 -16.16 -19.84
C SER A 140 2.33 -14.84 -19.07
N PHE A 141 2.20 -14.87 -17.75
CA PHE A 141 2.23 -13.66 -16.92
C PHE A 141 3.66 -13.16 -16.69
N LEU A 142 4.55 -14.01 -16.19
CA LEU A 142 5.93 -13.63 -15.83
C LEU A 142 6.76 -13.33 -17.09
N GLY A 143 6.64 -14.14 -18.15
CA GLY A 143 7.33 -13.94 -19.41
C GLY A 143 6.85 -12.72 -20.20
N GLY A 144 5.67 -12.20 -19.85
CA GLY A 144 5.13 -10.96 -20.43
C GLY A 144 5.61 -9.68 -19.74
N ILE A 145 6.48 -9.76 -18.73
CA ILE A 145 6.97 -8.63 -17.93
C ILE A 145 8.49 -8.51 -18.11
N ASP A 146 8.98 -7.31 -18.38
CA ASP A 146 10.42 -7.03 -18.50
C ASP A 146 11.05 -6.68 -17.14
N GLU A 147 10.29 -5.98 -16.29
CA GLU A 147 10.67 -5.63 -14.92
C GLU A 147 9.49 -5.63 -13.96
N MET A 148 9.64 -6.29 -12.80
CA MET A 148 8.62 -6.37 -11.77
C MET A 148 9.07 -5.65 -10.49
N PHE A 149 8.22 -4.76 -9.97
CA PHE A 149 8.42 -4.12 -8.68
C PHE A 149 7.60 -4.79 -7.58
N PHE A 150 8.29 -5.26 -6.55
CA PHE A 150 7.70 -5.87 -5.35
C PHE A 150 7.61 -4.85 -4.22
N LEU A 151 6.57 -4.93 -3.40
CA LEU A 151 6.45 -4.06 -2.22
C LEU A 151 7.52 -4.31 -1.17
N THR A 152 8.05 -5.54 -1.09
CA THR A 152 8.98 -5.97 -0.05
C THR A 152 9.94 -7.02 -0.59
N GLN A 153 11.11 -7.10 0.03
CA GLN A 153 12.12 -8.10 -0.27
C GLN A 153 11.56 -9.52 -0.02
N MET A 154 10.72 -9.70 1.01
CA MET A 154 10.05 -10.95 1.32
C MET A 154 9.09 -11.38 0.21
N SER A 155 8.31 -10.46 -0.36
CA SER A 155 7.43 -10.80 -1.50
C SER A 155 8.26 -11.30 -2.69
N TYR A 156 9.40 -10.65 -3.00
CA TYR A 156 10.33 -11.17 -4.01
C TYR A 156 10.87 -12.56 -3.66
N GLN A 157 11.31 -12.79 -2.41
CA GLN A 157 11.83 -14.10 -2.01
C GLN A 157 10.78 -15.20 -2.10
N LEU A 158 9.51 -14.88 -1.80
CA LEU A 158 8.40 -15.81 -1.99
C LEU A 158 8.26 -16.21 -3.47
N TYR A 159 8.26 -15.24 -4.38
CA TYR A 159 8.20 -15.50 -5.82
C TYR A 159 9.38 -16.34 -6.29
N LYS A 160 10.61 -15.99 -5.87
CA LYS A 160 11.83 -16.73 -6.20
C LYS A 160 11.80 -18.17 -5.67
N SER A 161 11.21 -18.40 -4.50
CA SER A 161 11.07 -19.75 -3.95
C SER A 161 9.98 -20.58 -4.61
N TYR A 162 8.95 -19.92 -5.14
CA TYR A 162 7.76 -20.57 -5.69
C TYR A 162 7.93 -20.93 -7.17
N TYR A 163 8.53 -20.04 -7.96
CA TYR A 163 8.74 -20.24 -9.38
C TYR A 163 10.11 -20.86 -9.65
N TYR A 164 10.14 -21.90 -10.48
CA TYR A 164 11.39 -22.51 -10.93
C TYR A 164 12.22 -21.54 -11.78
N GLU A 165 11.55 -20.75 -12.62
CA GLU A 165 12.16 -19.72 -13.46
C GLU A 165 11.54 -18.36 -13.15
N LEU A 166 12.41 -17.39 -12.85
CA LEU A 166 12.06 -15.99 -12.65
C LEU A 166 13.09 -15.15 -13.41
N THR A 167 12.80 -14.88 -14.68
CA THR A 167 13.77 -14.36 -15.65
C THR A 167 13.73 -12.85 -15.82
N MET A 168 12.63 -12.20 -15.45
CA MET A 168 12.48 -10.76 -15.55
C MET A 168 13.34 -10.03 -14.51
N ARG A 169 13.63 -8.75 -14.77
CA ARG A 169 14.29 -7.88 -13.79
C ARG A 169 13.35 -7.65 -12.60
N ALA A 170 13.92 -7.42 -11.42
CA ALA A 170 13.15 -7.19 -10.22
C ALA A 170 13.69 -6.01 -9.42
N GLY A 171 12.80 -5.25 -8.81
CA GLY A 171 13.13 -4.21 -7.84
C GLY A 171 12.18 -4.23 -6.64
N VAL A 172 12.62 -3.65 -5.53
CA VAL A 172 11.75 -3.40 -4.37
C VAL A 172 11.36 -1.93 -4.35
N MET A 173 10.05 -1.68 -4.27
CA MET A 173 9.47 -0.36 -4.10
C MET A 173 8.39 -0.44 -3.02
N HIS A 174 8.73 0.03 -1.82
CA HIS A 174 7.79 0.08 -0.71
C HIS A 174 6.64 1.04 -0.98
N ASN A 175 5.48 0.75 -0.36
CA ASN A 175 4.45 1.77 -0.21
C ASN A 175 4.92 2.86 0.77
N THR A 176 4.28 4.01 0.68
CA THR A 176 4.78 5.23 1.33
C THR A 176 3.64 6.04 1.91
N THR A 177 3.96 6.99 2.78
CA THR A 177 3.01 7.80 3.57
C THR A 177 3.34 9.28 3.42
N ASP A 178 2.36 10.15 3.67
CA ASP A 178 2.57 11.60 3.64
C ASP A 178 3.19 12.08 4.97
N SER A 179 4.48 12.44 4.97
CA SER A 179 5.15 13.00 6.16
C SER A 179 4.51 14.30 6.66
N LYS A 180 3.81 15.05 5.80
CA LYS A 180 3.14 16.29 6.20
C LYS A 180 1.88 16.02 7.03
N LEU A 181 1.27 14.86 6.84
CA LEU A 181 0.07 14.45 7.59
C LEU A 181 0.43 13.57 8.79
N PHE A 182 1.30 12.59 8.60
CA PHE A 182 1.69 11.63 9.64
C PHE A 182 3.07 11.96 10.17
N HIS A 183 3.09 12.62 11.32
CA HIS A 183 4.29 13.02 12.06
C HIS A 183 3.97 13.13 13.56
N THR A 184 5.01 13.14 14.40
CA THR A 184 4.87 13.41 15.84
C THR A 184 4.48 14.87 16.10
N ILE A 185 3.66 15.10 17.11
CA ILE A 185 3.30 16.45 17.58
C ILE A 185 3.89 16.72 18.98
N PRO A 186 4.13 17.99 19.35
CA PRO A 186 4.57 18.36 20.69
C PRO A 186 3.60 17.87 21.78
N SER A 187 4.11 17.62 22.99
CA SER A 187 3.30 17.08 24.09
C SER A 187 2.13 17.98 24.52
N GLU A 188 2.29 19.31 24.42
CA GLU A 188 1.21 20.27 24.68
C GLU A 188 0.08 20.13 23.65
N GLU A 189 0.44 20.07 22.37
CA GLU A 189 -0.51 19.86 21.27
C GLU A 189 -1.21 18.50 21.39
N LYS A 190 -0.46 17.42 21.73
CA LYS A 190 -1.04 16.10 22.02
C LYS A 190 -2.07 16.17 23.15
N THR A 191 -1.80 16.95 24.19
CA THR A 191 -2.72 17.13 25.33
C THR A 191 -3.99 17.86 24.89
N SER A 192 -3.85 18.99 24.18
CA SER A 192 -5.01 19.73 23.65
C SER A 192 -5.84 18.90 22.67
N LEU A 193 -5.20 18.08 21.83
CA LEU A 193 -5.89 17.21 20.89
C LEU A 193 -6.64 16.07 21.59
N LYS A 194 -6.06 15.50 22.66
CA LYS A 194 -6.77 14.52 23.51
C LYS A 194 -8.01 15.15 24.14
N ASP A 195 -7.91 16.36 24.67
CA ASP A 195 -9.06 17.07 25.24
C ASP A 195 -10.15 17.33 24.19
N ALA A 196 -9.77 17.78 22.99
CA ALA A 196 -10.68 18.02 21.88
C ALA A 196 -11.42 16.74 21.41
N LEU A 197 -10.75 15.59 21.50
CA LEU A 197 -11.32 14.26 21.18
C LEU A 197 -12.04 13.61 22.37
N GLY A 198 -12.05 14.25 23.54
CA GLY A 198 -12.65 13.69 24.76
C GLY A 198 -11.87 12.51 25.37
N ILE A 199 -10.60 12.35 25.03
CA ILE A 199 -9.73 11.26 25.48
C ILE A 199 -9.08 11.65 26.81
N LYS A 200 -9.53 11.01 27.90
CA LYS A 200 -9.00 11.25 29.26
C LYS A 200 -7.96 10.23 29.71
N ALA A 201 -7.82 9.12 28.98
CA ALA A 201 -6.92 8.03 29.36
C ALA A 201 -5.46 8.46 29.34
N LYS A 202 -4.67 8.01 30.32
CA LYS A 202 -3.23 8.26 30.35
C LYS A 202 -2.50 7.57 29.19
N LEU A 203 -2.79 6.29 28.98
CA LEU A 203 -2.26 5.47 27.89
C LEU A 203 -3.33 5.25 26.82
N VAL A 204 -3.00 5.51 25.57
CA VAL A 204 -3.91 5.35 24.44
C VAL A 204 -3.36 4.31 23.48
N PHE A 205 -4.14 3.26 23.25
CA PHE A 205 -3.86 2.22 22.26
C PHE A 205 -4.72 2.48 21.02
N LEU A 206 -4.16 2.23 19.85
CA LEU A 206 -4.88 2.35 18.58
C LEU A 206 -4.87 1.04 17.82
N TRP A 207 -6.05 0.66 17.33
CA TRP A 207 -6.21 -0.28 16.24
C TRP A 207 -6.88 0.45 15.08
N CYS A 208 -6.24 0.48 13.91
CA CYS A 208 -6.73 1.17 12.73
C CYS A 208 -6.74 0.23 11.51
N SER A 209 -7.93 -0.19 11.09
CA SER A 209 -8.14 -0.95 9.85
C SER A 209 -9.64 -1.07 9.54
N GLN A 210 -9.97 -1.45 8.30
CA GLN A 210 -11.28 -2.01 8.03
C GLN A 210 -11.46 -3.32 8.80
N ASP A 211 -12.62 -3.51 9.43
CA ASP A 211 -12.97 -4.75 10.12
C ASP A 211 -13.26 -5.86 9.12
N ARG A 212 -12.24 -6.69 8.91
CA ARG A 212 -12.31 -7.93 8.14
C ARG A 212 -11.66 -9.01 9.02
N PRO A 213 -12.11 -10.28 8.97
CA PRO A 213 -11.53 -11.33 9.80
C PRO A 213 -10.00 -11.41 9.76
N LYS A 214 -9.42 -11.23 8.56
CA LYS A 214 -7.98 -11.23 8.34
C LYS A 214 -7.20 -10.08 9.00
N LYS A 215 -7.88 -9.05 9.51
CA LYS A 215 -7.27 -7.89 10.19
C LYS A 215 -7.23 -8.04 11.72
N GLY A 216 -7.82 -9.12 12.25
CA GLY A 216 -7.60 -9.55 13.63
C GLY A 216 -8.14 -8.62 14.71
N LEU A 217 -9.22 -7.85 14.45
CA LEU A 217 -9.86 -7.03 15.49
C LEU A 217 -10.34 -7.92 16.65
N HIS A 218 -10.99 -9.04 16.34
CA HIS A 218 -11.47 -10.01 17.34
C HIS A 218 -10.36 -10.50 18.27
N ILE A 219 -9.14 -10.73 17.76
CA ILE A 219 -7.99 -11.09 18.59
C ILE A 219 -7.65 -9.95 19.55
N ILE A 220 -7.58 -8.70 19.07
CA ILE A 220 -7.28 -7.54 19.91
C ILE A 220 -8.34 -7.32 20.98
N LEU A 221 -9.62 -7.52 20.68
CA LEU A 221 -10.68 -7.44 21.68
C LEU A 221 -10.53 -8.50 22.77
N ASP A 222 -10.16 -9.73 22.42
CA ASP A 222 -9.91 -10.79 23.41
C ASP A 222 -8.65 -10.54 24.23
N VAL A 223 -7.61 -9.96 23.61
CA VAL A 223 -6.42 -9.49 24.32
C VAL A 223 -6.79 -8.36 25.29
N TRP A 224 -7.60 -7.39 24.84
CA TRP A 224 -8.02 -6.24 25.64
C TRP A 224 -8.71 -6.67 26.94
N LYS A 225 -9.62 -7.65 26.87
CA LYS A 225 -10.27 -8.25 28.06
C LYS A 225 -9.28 -8.75 29.13
N ARG A 226 -8.04 -9.08 28.75
CA ARG A 226 -7.01 -9.66 29.64
C ARG A 226 -5.94 -8.65 30.08
N VAL A 227 -5.78 -7.55 29.35
CA VAL A 227 -4.78 -6.50 29.66
C VAL A 227 -5.41 -5.29 30.36
N TYR A 228 -6.68 -5.01 30.13
CA TYR A 228 -7.37 -3.87 30.73
C TYR A 228 -7.39 -3.98 32.26
N SER A 229 -6.96 -2.92 32.95
CA SER A 229 -6.81 -2.88 34.41
C SER A 229 -8.12 -2.57 35.16
N GLY A 230 -9.22 -2.33 34.45
CA GLY A 230 -10.48 -1.87 35.05
C GLY A 230 -10.61 -0.34 35.15
N ASN A 231 -9.60 0.43 34.71
CA ASN A 231 -9.58 1.88 34.83
C ASN A 231 -9.41 2.59 33.47
N ALA A 232 -10.51 3.15 32.94
CA ALA A 232 -10.52 3.87 31.67
C ALA A 232 -9.77 5.21 31.72
N ALA A 233 -9.50 5.76 32.91
CA ALA A 233 -8.62 6.93 33.05
C ALA A 233 -7.13 6.55 32.95
N GLU A 234 -6.78 5.27 33.16
CA GLU A 234 -5.42 4.79 32.96
C GLU A 234 -5.15 4.40 31.51
N MET A 235 -6.06 3.64 30.90
CA MET A 235 -5.85 3.15 29.54
C MET A 235 -7.14 3.05 28.72
N GLN A 236 -7.02 3.31 27.42
CA GLN A 236 -8.13 3.24 26.47
C GLN A 236 -7.65 2.67 25.13
N LEU A 237 -8.50 1.88 24.47
CA LEU A 237 -8.32 1.39 23.10
C LEU A 237 -9.24 2.13 22.14
N LEU A 238 -8.66 2.83 21.18
CA LEU A 238 -9.34 3.44 20.06
C LEU A 238 -9.41 2.45 18.90
N ILE A 239 -10.60 2.27 18.34
CA ILE A 239 -10.85 1.45 17.14
C ILE A 239 -11.29 2.39 16.02
N VAL A 240 -10.46 2.49 14.98
CA VAL A 240 -10.69 3.36 13.82
C VAL A 240 -10.79 2.52 12.55
N GLY A 241 -11.72 2.87 11.66
CA GLY A 241 -11.89 2.22 10.35
C GLY A 241 -13.06 1.23 10.26
N THR A 242 -13.81 1.04 11.34
CA THR A 242 -15.05 0.26 11.36
C THR A 242 -16.14 0.94 12.17
N ASN A 243 -17.40 0.66 11.82
CA ASN A 243 -18.58 1.08 12.58
C ASN A 243 -19.16 -0.09 13.41
N THR A 244 -18.42 -1.20 13.54
CA THR A 244 -18.80 -2.33 14.39
C THR A 244 -18.87 -1.86 15.84
N GLU A 245 -20.05 -1.91 16.46
CA GLU A 245 -20.20 -1.60 17.87
C GLU A 245 -19.46 -2.63 18.72
N VAL A 246 -18.76 -2.15 19.75
CA VAL A 246 -18.02 -2.97 20.70
C VAL A 246 -18.41 -2.52 22.10
N ASP A 247 -19.09 -3.41 22.82
CA ASP A 247 -19.44 -3.23 24.22
C ASP A 247 -18.34 -3.87 25.10
N LEU A 248 -17.28 -3.09 25.37
CA LEU A 248 -16.16 -3.51 26.20
C LEU A 248 -15.56 -2.31 26.93
N ASP A 249 -15.29 -2.45 28.22
CA ASP A 249 -14.73 -1.38 29.04
C ASP A 249 -13.39 -0.88 28.49
N GLY A 250 -13.21 0.45 28.54
CA GLY A 250 -12.01 1.10 28.04
C GLY A 250 -11.84 1.04 26.52
N VAL A 251 -12.86 0.61 25.76
CA VAL A 251 -12.84 0.63 24.29
C VAL A 251 -13.68 1.80 23.77
N THR A 252 -13.21 2.43 22.69
CA THR A 252 -13.98 3.45 21.97
C THR A 252 -13.89 3.21 20.48
N VAL A 253 -15.04 2.91 19.88
CA VAL A 253 -15.17 2.79 18.43
C VAL A 253 -15.40 4.19 17.87
N VAL A 254 -14.40 4.69 17.15
CA VAL A 254 -14.44 6.02 16.52
C VAL A 254 -15.28 6.01 15.24
N GLY A 255 -15.33 4.87 14.55
CA GLY A 255 -15.97 4.77 13.25
C GLY A 255 -14.97 4.87 12.08
N ARG A 256 -15.52 5.02 10.88
CA ARG A 256 -14.75 5.40 9.69
C ARG A 256 -14.55 6.90 9.63
N VAL A 257 -13.29 7.33 9.51
CA VAL A 257 -12.91 8.74 9.44
C VAL A 257 -12.28 9.08 8.10
N PRO A 258 -12.42 10.32 7.60
CA PRO A 258 -11.68 10.79 6.43
C PRO A 258 -10.16 10.69 6.64
N ASN A 259 -9.40 10.42 5.57
CA ASN A 259 -7.93 10.38 5.64
C ASN A 259 -7.32 11.68 6.18
N ALA A 260 -7.93 12.84 5.89
CA ALA A 260 -7.42 14.12 6.35
C ALA A 260 -7.48 14.28 7.88
N THR A 261 -8.39 13.59 8.55
CA THR A 261 -8.52 13.62 10.02
C THR A 261 -7.98 12.36 10.67
N LEU A 262 -7.61 11.35 9.90
CA LEU A 262 -7.03 10.11 10.41
C LEU A 262 -5.74 10.31 11.24
N PRO A 263 -4.79 11.21 10.88
CA PRO A 263 -3.55 11.41 11.62
C PRO A 263 -3.75 11.71 13.11
N GLN A 264 -4.81 12.46 13.44
CA GLN A 264 -5.08 12.89 14.82
C GLN A 264 -5.19 11.70 15.78
N TYR A 265 -5.72 10.56 15.33
CA TYR A 265 -5.86 9.36 16.16
C TYR A 265 -4.53 8.64 16.38
N TYR A 266 -3.63 8.66 15.39
CA TYR A 266 -2.27 8.16 15.57
C TYR A 266 -1.48 9.08 16.51
N GLN A 267 -1.57 10.40 16.31
CA GLN A 267 -0.84 11.41 17.08
C GLN A 267 -1.19 11.43 18.58
N VAL A 268 -2.45 11.15 18.93
CA VAL A 268 -2.86 11.03 20.35
C VAL A 268 -2.53 9.67 20.96
N SER A 269 -2.19 8.67 20.14
CA SER A 269 -1.93 7.32 20.61
C SER A 269 -0.49 7.15 21.10
N ASP A 270 -0.32 6.24 22.05
CA ASP A 270 0.98 5.83 22.59
C ASP A 270 1.40 4.48 21.99
N PHE A 271 0.44 3.59 21.76
CA PHE A 271 0.66 2.26 21.20
C PHE A 271 -0.17 2.05 19.94
N TYR A 272 0.38 1.31 18.98
CA TYR A 272 -0.34 0.87 17.79
C TYR A 272 -0.33 -0.65 17.69
N LEU A 273 -1.52 -1.25 17.52
CA LEU A 273 -1.73 -2.69 17.47
C LEU A 273 -2.06 -3.11 16.04
N PHE A 274 -1.09 -3.71 15.35
CA PHE A 274 -1.24 -4.17 13.97
C PHE A 274 -1.43 -5.69 13.90
N SER A 275 -2.66 -6.15 14.14
CA SER A 275 -3.01 -7.56 14.34
C SER A 275 -3.41 -8.34 13.08
N THR A 276 -2.78 -8.06 11.93
CA THR A 276 -3.11 -8.81 10.70
C THR A 276 -2.88 -10.32 10.90
N LEU A 277 -3.77 -11.13 10.33
CA LEU A 277 -3.73 -12.60 10.34
C LEU A 277 -3.45 -13.16 8.93
N CYS A 278 -3.24 -12.28 7.95
CA CYS A 278 -2.80 -12.66 6.63
C CYS A 278 -1.46 -12.00 6.32
N LYS A 279 -0.73 -12.61 5.39
CA LYS A 279 0.44 -12.02 4.76
C LYS A 279 0.08 -10.65 4.19
N GLU A 280 0.69 -9.60 4.75
CA GLU A 280 0.48 -8.22 4.33
C GLU A 280 1.54 -7.84 3.28
N GLY A 281 1.15 -7.08 2.25
CA GLY A 281 2.08 -6.65 1.20
C GLY A 281 3.24 -5.81 1.77
N PHE A 282 2.87 -4.77 2.51
CA PHE A 282 3.77 -3.84 3.19
C PHE A 282 3.20 -3.49 4.58
N GLY A 283 2.05 -2.81 4.60
CA GLY A 283 1.41 -2.34 5.84
C GLY A 283 1.54 -0.82 6.02
N ILE A 284 0.95 -0.05 5.10
CA ILE A 284 1.06 1.43 5.10
C ILE A 284 0.62 2.07 6.43
N VAL A 285 -0.44 1.56 7.05
CA VAL A 285 -0.96 2.06 8.34
C VAL A 285 0.01 1.82 9.52
N LEU A 286 0.90 0.83 9.39
CA LEU A 286 1.98 0.62 10.35
C LEU A 286 3.09 1.65 10.17
N ALA A 287 3.41 2.01 8.91
CA ALA A 287 4.31 3.12 8.63
C ALA A 287 3.73 4.47 9.11
N GLU A 288 2.43 4.72 8.93
CA GLU A 288 1.74 5.89 9.48
C GLU A 288 1.91 5.97 11.01
N ALA A 289 1.69 4.86 11.72
CA ALA A 289 1.86 4.77 13.16
C ALA A 289 3.30 5.04 13.62
N LEU A 290 4.31 4.48 12.94
CA LEU A 290 5.72 4.74 13.23
C LEU A 290 6.05 6.24 13.17
N LYS A 291 5.57 6.92 12.13
CA LYS A 291 5.84 8.35 11.92
C LYS A 291 5.16 9.25 12.95
N CYS A 292 3.99 8.83 13.45
CA CYS A 292 3.32 9.49 14.57
C CYS A 292 3.93 9.16 15.94
N GLY A 293 5.01 8.35 15.99
CA GLY A 293 5.74 8.04 17.21
C GLY A 293 5.14 6.90 18.05
N CYS A 294 4.13 6.20 17.54
CA CYS A 294 3.49 5.10 18.25
C CYS A 294 4.47 3.97 18.53
N TYR A 295 4.41 3.42 19.74
CA TYR A 295 5.02 2.14 20.07
C TYR A 295 4.25 1.05 19.31
N CYS A 296 4.83 0.57 18.22
CA CYS A 296 4.19 -0.40 17.34
C CYS A 296 4.38 -1.84 17.84
N ILE A 297 3.27 -2.59 17.92
CA ILE A 297 3.22 -4.02 18.20
C ILE A 297 2.46 -4.68 17.06
N ALA A 298 3.13 -5.49 16.26
CA ALA A 298 2.61 -5.96 14.97
C ALA A 298 2.79 -7.47 14.77
N SER A 299 1.83 -8.12 14.12
CA SER A 299 1.99 -9.52 13.66
C SER A 299 3.13 -9.64 12.65
N ASP A 300 4.04 -10.60 12.83
CA ASP A 300 5.05 -10.94 11.82
C ASP A 300 4.42 -11.73 10.66
N GLN A 301 3.71 -11.01 9.78
CA GLN A 301 2.97 -11.59 8.66
C GLN A 301 3.30 -10.89 7.36
N GLY A 302 4.05 -11.57 6.50
CA GLY A 302 4.45 -11.02 5.21
C GLY A 302 5.41 -9.84 5.36
N GLY A 303 5.16 -8.76 4.62
CA GLY A 303 6.02 -7.58 4.57
C GLY A 303 6.12 -6.76 5.86
N VAL A 304 5.33 -7.08 6.89
CA VAL A 304 5.26 -6.31 8.14
C VAL A 304 6.61 -6.13 8.81
N LYS A 305 7.41 -7.20 8.90
CA LYS A 305 8.72 -7.12 9.56
C LYS A 305 9.68 -6.17 8.85
N GLU A 306 9.56 -5.96 7.54
CA GLU A 306 10.40 -5.00 6.82
C GLU A 306 10.02 -3.56 7.18
N VAL A 307 8.74 -3.28 7.44
CA VAL A 307 8.29 -1.97 7.95
C VAL A 307 8.89 -1.68 9.32
N LEU A 308 9.02 -2.70 10.17
CA LEU A 308 9.61 -2.58 11.51
C LEU A 308 11.12 -2.82 11.55
N ALA A 309 11.81 -2.82 10.40
CA ALA A 309 13.24 -3.13 10.31
C ALA A 309 13.64 -4.40 11.10
N ASN A 310 12.89 -5.49 10.91
CA ASN A 310 13.05 -6.78 11.59
C ASN A 310 12.97 -6.69 13.13
N GLY A 311 12.21 -5.75 13.67
CA GLY A 311 12.00 -5.56 15.11
C GLY A 311 12.81 -4.40 15.71
N ASP A 312 13.65 -3.74 14.93
CA ASP A 312 14.42 -2.57 15.40
C ASP A 312 13.54 -1.34 15.65
N TYR A 313 12.34 -1.28 15.05
CA TYR A 313 11.41 -0.14 15.17
C TYR A 313 10.13 -0.46 15.98
N GLY A 314 10.02 -1.65 16.57
CA GLY A 314 8.85 -2.06 17.35
C GLY A 314 8.85 -3.55 17.67
N LYS A 315 7.77 -4.05 18.28
CA LYS A 315 7.66 -5.47 18.65
C LYS A 315 6.94 -6.26 17.57
N LEU A 316 7.46 -7.45 17.28
CA LEU A 316 6.86 -8.43 16.38
C LEU A 316 6.20 -9.55 17.19
N ILE A 317 4.98 -9.93 16.79
CA ILE A 317 4.23 -11.08 17.31
C ILE A 317 4.35 -12.21 16.29
N GLU A 318 5.05 -13.27 16.65
CA GLU A 318 5.33 -14.40 15.77
C GLU A 318 4.05 -15.23 15.52
N ASN A 319 3.26 -15.48 16.57
CA ASN A 319 2.04 -16.27 16.48
C ASN A 319 0.81 -15.37 16.73
N PRO A 320 0.33 -14.62 15.72
CA PRO A 320 -0.71 -13.61 15.94
C PRO A 320 -2.07 -14.19 16.32
N ASN A 321 -2.27 -15.50 16.17
CA ASN A 321 -3.44 -16.22 16.66
C ASN A 321 -3.38 -16.57 18.16
N PHE A 322 -2.22 -16.42 18.81
CA PHE A 322 -2.02 -16.81 20.20
C PHE A 322 -2.23 -15.59 21.10
N ILE A 323 -3.40 -15.52 21.73
CA ILE A 323 -3.81 -14.39 22.58
C ILE A 323 -2.78 -14.11 23.69
N ASP A 324 -2.21 -15.17 24.29
CA ASP A 324 -1.25 -15.03 25.38
C ASP A 324 0.05 -14.33 24.96
N GLU A 325 0.47 -14.48 23.70
CA GLU A 325 1.65 -13.80 23.17
C GLU A 325 1.42 -12.28 23.12
N TRP A 326 0.28 -11.86 22.58
CA TRP A 326 -0.13 -10.45 22.58
C TRP A 326 -0.25 -9.88 23.99
N VAL A 327 -0.91 -10.60 24.91
CA VAL A 327 -1.09 -10.16 26.31
C VAL A 327 0.27 -9.95 26.97
N ARG A 328 1.18 -10.91 26.82
CA ARG A 328 2.53 -10.83 27.37
C ARG A 328 3.28 -9.63 26.80
N VAL A 329 3.34 -9.51 25.47
CA VAL A 329 4.09 -8.45 24.79
C VAL A 329 3.51 -7.06 25.08
N ILE A 330 2.19 -6.89 25.12
CA ILE A 330 1.56 -5.61 25.51
C ILE A 330 1.93 -5.23 26.95
N LYS A 331 1.85 -6.16 27.91
CA LYS A 331 2.22 -5.89 29.31
C LYS A 331 3.69 -5.52 29.46
N GLU A 332 4.59 -6.25 28.79
CA GLU A 332 6.02 -5.93 28.74
C GLU A 332 6.26 -4.54 28.13
N SER A 333 5.56 -4.22 27.05
CA SER A 333 5.70 -2.94 26.33
C SER A 333 5.19 -1.77 27.16
N MET A 334 4.10 -1.95 27.92
CA MET A 334 3.62 -0.97 28.89
C MET A 334 4.65 -0.72 30.01
N HIS A 335 5.23 -1.78 30.58
CA HIS A 335 6.27 -1.64 31.60
C HIS A 335 7.50 -0.91 31.03
N GLU A 336 7.94 -1.26 29.83
CA GLU A 336 9.06 -0.61 29.15
C GLU A 336 8.78 0.87 28.86
N TYR A 337 7.58 1.21 28.38
CA TYR A 337 7.17 2.60 28.12
C TYR A 337 7.15 3.44 29.40
N VAL A 338 6.60 2.89 30.50
CA VAL A 338 6.60 3.56 31.81
C VAL A 338 8.02 3.74 32.35
N ALA A 339 8.87 2.70 32.24
CA ALA A 339 10.27 2.78 32.66
C ALA A 339 11.07 3.83 31.87
N ASN A 340 10.68 4.10 30.62
CA ASN A 340 11.24 5.14 29.77
C ASN A 340 10.49 6.48 29.90
N ASN A 341 9.90 6.78 31.07
CA ASN A 341 9.19 8.04 31.33
C ASN A 341 8.08 8.36 30.31
N TYR A 342 7.32 7.35 29.92
CA TYR A 342 6.25 7.47 28.91
C TYR A 342 6.77 7.93 27.53
N GLN A 343 7.94 7.42 27.13
CA GLN A 343 8.51 7.64 25.81
C GLN A 343 8.72 6.30 25.09
N ASN A 344 8.49 6.30 23.78
CA ASN A 344 8.67 5.14 22.93
C ASN A 344 10.19 4.87 22.75
N PRO A 345 10.75 3.76 23.27
CA PRO A 345 12.18 3.48 23.18
C PRO A 345 12.64 3.13 21.75
N PHE A 346 11.70 2.79 20.86
CA PHE A 346 11.98 2.50 19.45
C PHE A 346 11.93 3.74 18.57
N TYR A 347 11.41 4.87 19.06
CA TYR A 347 11.31 6.07 18.25
C TYR A 347 12.68 6.56 17.81
N ARG A 348 12.77 6.99 16.55
CA ARG A 348 13.95 7.56 15.93
C ARG A 348 13.52 8.83 15.16
N PRO A 349 14.22 9.97 15.27
CA PRO A 349 13.86 11.19 14.53
C PRO A 349 13.79 10.97 13.01
N GLU A 350 14.55 10.02 12.48
CA GLU A 350 14.56 9.67 11.06
C GLU A 350 13.20 9.12 10.58
N PHE A 351 12.32 8.66 11.48
CA PHE A 351 10.98 8.20 11.13
C PHE A 351 10.17 9.29 10.44
N GLU A 352 10.37 10.57 10.77
CA GLU A 352 9.69 11.69 10.11
C GLU A 352 9.88 11.71 8.59
N LYS A 353 10.98 11.15 8.07
CA LYS A 353 11.27 11.04 6.63
C LYS A 353 11.18 9.61 6.10
N LEU A 354 10.98 8.63 6.99
CA LEU A 354 10.87 7.23 6.61
C LEU A 354 9.58 7.00 5.82
N TYR A 355 9.69 6.25 4.72
CA TYR A 355 8.58 5.98 3.81
C TYR A 355 7.80 7.26 3.46
N ASP A 356 8.51 8.26 2.91
CA ASP A 356 7.93 9.51 2.44
C ASP A 356 7.55 9.50 0.94
N LEU A 357 6.54 10.31 0.59
CA LEU A 357 6.02 10.43 -0.77
C LEU A 357 7.03 11.02 -1.75
N ASP A 358 7.80 12.03 -1.36
CA ASP A 358 8.75 12.68 -2.26
C ASP A 358 9.90 11.71 -2.61
N ASP A 359 10.39 10.96 -1.62
CA ASP A 359 11.38 9.90 -1.81
C ASP A 359 10.87 8.80 -2.76
N TRP A 360 9.60 8.42 -2.63
CA TRP A 360 9.00 7.43 -3.51
C TRP A 360 8.88 7.93 -4.95
N CYS A 361 8.47 9.20 -5.15
CA CYS A 361 8.39 9.82 -6.47
C CYS A 361 9.77 9.85 -7.15
N ALA A 362 10.80 10.27 -6.40
CA ALA A 362 12.18 10.27 -6.91
C ALA A 362 12.67 8.86 -7.29
N LYS A 363 12.37 7.85 -6.46
CA LYS A 363 12.68 6.44 -6.76
C LYS A 363 11.94 5.94 -7.99
N MET A 364 10.65 6.25 -8.15
CA MET A 364 9.87 5.87 -9.33
C MET A 364 10.47 6.46 -10.61
N ASN A 365 10.79 7.76 -10.60
CA ASN A 365 11.45 8.43 -11.72
C ASN A 365 12.79 7.79 -12.06
N HIS A 366 13.59 7.45 -11.06
CA HIS A 366 14.85 6.75 -11.26
C HIS A 366 14.63 5.37 -11.91
N LYS A 367 13.63 4.60 -11.46
CA LYS A 367 13.28 3.29 -12.05
C LYS A 367 12.84 3.39 -13.51
N ILE A 368 12.03 4.38 -13.86
CA ILE A 368 11.64 4.65 -15.25
C ILE A 368 12.88 5.00 -16.09
N ALA A 369 13.79 5.81 -15.56
CA ALA A 369 15.03 6.19 -16.26
C ALA A 369 15.95 4.98 -16.49
N GLU A 370 16.09 4.07 -15.52
CA GLU A 370 16.84 2.83 -15.68
C GLU A 370 16.20 1.89 -16.71
N ALA A 371 14.87 1.79 -16.75
CA ALA A 371 14.18 1.03 -17.80
C ALA A 371 14.46 1.57 -19.21
N LYS A 372 14.49 2.91 -19.38
CA LYS A 372 14.90 3.52 -20.65
C LYS A 372 16.32 3.09 -21.04
N LYS A 373 17.27 2.99 -20.10
CA LYS A 373 18.63 2.51 -20.38
C LYS A 373 18.67 1.03 -20.74
N ASN A 374 17.87 0.20 -20.08
CA ASN A 374 17.82 -1.25 -20.34
C ASN A 374 17.24 -1.61 -21.71
N MET A 375 16.54 -0.66 -22.36
CA MET A 375 15.87 -0.84 -23.65
C MET A 375 16.72 -0.35 -24.84
N VAL A 376 17.78 0.41 -24.59
CA VAL A 376 18.77 0.84 -25.59
C VAL A 376 19.75 -0.30 -25.82
#